data_AF-A0A947DG70-F1
#
_entry.id   AF-A0A947DG70-F1
#
_cell.length_a   1.000
_cell.length_b   1.000
_cell.length_c   1.000
_cell.angle_alpha   90.00
_cell.angle_beta   90.00
_cell.angle_gamma   90.00
#
_symmetry.space_group_name_H-M   'P 1'
#
loop_
_entity.id
_entity.type
_entity.pdbx_description
1 polymer ?
#
loop_
_entity_poly.entity_id
_entity_poly.type
_entity_poly.pdbx_seq_one_letter_code
_entity_poly.pdbx_strand_id
1 'polypeptide(L)'
;MVNFFCGRKMVAIVRLGALLGLVSLGSCSQYLNMSRIENRIQDDIERQGRRLTLKDVICPNRMIKQAEAYFRCVGELPNGGQFTVNVIQQDDQGNVSWDVPSSKVLINLASLEEKIQAGTKEAVGKSLTIDCRDTYRVSQRGDSFECDVVGAGTVTAGRVDSVLVKVDGDGNLEWQEILIEHTPGAASGTNAAGSAASSASATPEVPAAKSADDKTDESAAAAKPASNPLAEAEEDADDDGDRQ
;
A
#
# COMPACT_ATOMS: atom_id res chain seq x y z
N MET A 1 -11.04 6.67 -10.61
CA MET A 1 -12.04 7.75 -10.36
C MET A 1 -12.96 7.28 -9.24
N VAL A 2 -12.57 7.54 -8.00
CA VAL A 2 -13.42 7.22 -6.85
C VAL A 2 -14.29 8.44 -6.57
N ASN A 3 -15.55 8.36 -7.02
CA ASN A 3 -16.57 9.36 -6.69
C ASN A 3 -16.92 9.26 -5.20
N PHE A 4 -16.23 10.04 -4.37
CA PHE A 4 -16.65 10.29 -2.99
C PHE A 4 -17.80 11.32 -2.99
N PHE A 5 -19.00 10.87 -3.33
CA PHE A 5 -20.23 11.61 -3.08
C PHE A 5 -20.64 11.42 -1.62
N CYS A 6 -20.02 12.17 -0.70
CA CYS A 6 -20.55 12.31 0.66
C CYS A 6 -21.63 13.40 0.66
N GLY A 7 -22.80 13.06 0.13
CA GLY A 7 -24.01 13.88 0.21
C GLY A 7 -24.50 14.01 1.64
N ARG A 8 -23.98 15.01 2.38
CA ARG A 8 -24.53 15.46 3.66
C ARG A 8 -25.91 16.08 3.42
N LYS A 9 -26.96 15.27 3.60
CA LYS A 9 -28.34 15.77 3.70
C LYS A 9 -28.42 16.72 4.90
N MET A 10 -28.55 18.03 4.64
CA MET A 10 -28.98 19.00 5.64
C MET A 10 -30.39 18.64 6.10
N VAL A 11 -30.50 17.96 7.23
CA VAL A 11 -31.78 17.82 7.93
C VAL A 11 -31.92 19.01 8.87
N ALA A 12 -32.66 20.02 8.42
CA ALA A 12 -33.07 21.15 9.25
C ALA A 12 -34.09 20.66 10.30
N ILE A 13 -33.61 20.36 11.51
CA ILE A 13 -34.46 20.06 12.67
C ILE A 13 -34.68 21.36 13.44
N VAL A 14 -35.81 22.01 13.15
CA VAL A 14 -36.41 23.04 14.00
C VAL A 14 -37.26 22.32 15.06
N ARG A 15 -36.86 22.37 16.33
CA ARG A 15 -37.78 22.14 17.46
C ARG A 15 -37.53 23.08 18.64
N LEU A 16 -38.50 23.97 18.82
CA LEU A 16 -38.86 24.65 20.07
C LEU A 16 -39.17 23.62 21.17
N GLY A 17 -38.67 23.84 22.39
CA GLY A 17 -39.17 23.18 23.60
C GLY A 17 -38.13 23.02 24.71
N ALA A 18 -38.26 23.83 25.77
CA ALA A 18 -37.39 23.90 26.94
C ALA A 18 -37.45 22.66 27.87
N LEU A 19 -36.32 22.30 28.52
CA LEU A 19 -36.17 22.05 29.97
C LEU A 19 -34.82 21.39 30.36
N LEU A 20 -34.16 22.03 31.33
CA LEU A 20 -33.19 21.53 32.34
C LEU A 20 -32.13 20.47 31.98
N GLY A 21 -30.90 20.94 31.78
CA GLY A 21 -29.92 21.00 32.88
C GLY A 21 -29.33 19.68 33.41
N LEU A 22 -28.43 19.08 32.64
CA LEU A 22 -27.36 18.22 33.18
C LEU A 22 -26.09 18.44 32.34
N VAL A 23 -25.40 19.55 32.61
CA VAL A 23 -24.09 19.88 32.02
C VAL A 23 -23.08 18.93 32.65
N SER A 24 -22.92 17.76 32.03
CA SER A 24 -21.79 16.88 32.29
C SER A 24 -20.57 17.54 31.65
N LEU A 25 -19.79 18.24 32.49
CA LEU A 25 -18.41 18.65 32.17
C LEU A 25 -17.55 17.38 32.10
N GLY A 26 -17.83 16.51 31.13
CA GLY A 26 -16.89 15.49 30.73
C GLY A 26 -15.64 16.22 30.26
N SER A 27 -14.55 16.09 31.00
CA SER A 27 -13.23 16.50 30.56
C SER A 27 -12.88 15.64 29.34
N CYS A 28 -13.39 16.03 28.18
CA CYS A 28 -13.00 15.47 26.91
C CYS A 28 -11.54 15.87 26.71
N SER A 29 -10.64 14.90 26.80
CA SER A 29 -9.26 15.11 26.42
C SER A 29 -9.22 15.67 25.00
N GLN A 30 -8.64 16.87 24.85
CA GLN A 30 -8.52 17.57 23.56
C GLN A 30 -7.51 16.90 22.63
N TYR A 31 -6.78 15.89 23.13
CA TYR A 31 -5.76 15.17 22.40
C TYR A 31 -6.27 13.81 21.94
N LEU A 32 -5.80 13.39 20.77
CA LEU A 32 -5.94 12.03 20.28
C LEU A 32 -5.10 11.07 21.12
N ASN A 33 -5.60 9.83 21.27
CA ASN A 33 -4.85 8.75 21.91
C ASN A 33 -3.93 8.11 20.86
N MET A 34 -2.68 8.58 20.78
CA MET A 34 -1.70 8.11 19.78
C MET A 34 -1.45 6.60 19.89
N SER A 35 -1.25 6.06 21.09
CA SER A 35 -0.97 4.62 21.28
C SER A 35 -2.09 3.72 20.77
N ARG A 36 -3.36 4.16 20.89
CA ARG A 36 -4.49 3.44 20.28
C ARG A 36 -4.44 3.49 18.75
N ILE A 37 -4.08 4.64 18.18
CA ILE A 37 -3.98 4.83 16.73
C ILE A 37 -2.82 4.00 16.16
N GLU A 38 -1.66 4.05 16.78
CA GLU A 38 -0.46 3.28 16.42
C GLU A 38 -0.75 1.79 16.39
N ASN A 39 -1.28 1.23 17.49
CA ASN A 39 -1.64 -0.19 17.58
C ASN A 39 -2.68 -0.59 16.52
N ARG A 40 -3.70 0.26 16.29
CA ARG A 40 -4.74 -0.03 15.29
C ARG A 40 -4.16 -0.03 13.87
N ILE A 41 -3.32 0.94 13.53
CA ILE A 41 -2.65 1.00 12.23
C ILE A 41 -1.78 -0.24 12.05
N GLN A 42 -1.00 -0.61 13.07
CA GLN A 42 -0.17 -1.81 13.04
C GLN A 42 -1.00 -3.07 12.80
N ASP A 43 -2.02 -3.32 13.63
CA ASP A 43 -2.90 -4.49 13.54
C ASP A 43 -3.61 -4.56 12.18
N ASP A 44 -4.04 -3.42 11.64
CA ASP A 44 -4.74 -3.36 10.35
C ASP A 44 -3.79 -3.64 9.17
N ILE A 45 -2.56 -3.12 9.20
CA ILE A 45 -1.55 -3.36 8.16
C ILE A 45 -1.11 -4.84 8.16
N GLU A 46 -0.81 -5.41 9.33
CA GLU A 46 -0.40 -6.82 9.46
C GLU A 46 -1.51 -7.78 9.04
N ARG A 47 -2.78 -7.43 9.33
CA ARG A 47 -3.93 -8.22 8.89
C ARG A 47 -4.12 -8.19 7.37
N GLN A 48 -3.84 -7.06 6.73
CA GLN A 48 -4.03 -6.88 5.28
C GLN A 48 -2.86 -7.44 4.44
N GLY A 49 -1.63 -7.30 4.91
CA GLY A 49 -0.46 -7.89 4.27
C GLY A 49 -0.13 -9.23 4.89
N ARG A 50 -0.73 -10.34 4.44
CA ARG A 50 -0.66 -11.70 5.05
C ARG A 50 0.74 -12.22 5.46
N ARG A 51 1.82 -11.58 4.99
CA ARG A 51 3.23 -11.89 5.25
C ARG A 51 4.05 -10.68 5.71
N LEU A 52 3.37 -9.62 6.11
CA LEU A 52 3.94 -8.37 6.57
C LEU A 52 3.85 -8.36 8.10
N THR A 53 5.01 -8.25 8.74
CA THR A 53 5.10 -8.05 10.19
C THR A 53 5.77 -6.70 10.40
N LEU A 54 5.19 -5.88 11.26
CA LEU A 54 5.78 -4.61 11.63
C LEU A 54 6.53 -4.77 12.95
N LYS A 55 7.62 -4.04 13.08
CA LYS A 55 8.32 -3.88 14.35
C LYS A 55 7.57 -2.88 15.23
N ASP A 56 7.20 -1.73 14.64
CA ASP A 56 6.53 -0.64 15.36
C ASP A 56 5.82 0.31 14.36
N VAL A 57 4.91 1.13 14.87
CA VAL A 57 4.31 2.28 14.17
C VAL A 57 4.43 3.50 15.07
N ILE A 58 5.17 4.51 14.61
CA ILE A 58 5.52 5.70 15.42
C ILE A 58 4.76 6.90 14.86
N CYS A 59 3.85 7.48 15.64
CA CYS A 59 3.13 8.70 15.30
C CYS A 59 3.69 9.93 16.05
N PRO A 60 3.41 11.16 15.58
CA PRO A 60 3.83 12.37 16.28
C PRO A 60 3.20 12.45 17.67
N ASN A 61 3.98 12.91 18.64
CA ASN A 61 3.48 13.08 20.00
C ASN A 61 2.44 14.21 20.05
N ARG A 62 1.29 13.95 20.69
CA ARG A 62 0.24 14.93 21.03
C ARG A 62 -0.40 15.64 19.84
N MET A 63 -1.20 14.91 19.07
CA MET A 63 -2.10 15.53 18.09
C MET A 63 -3.40 16.02 18.75
N ILE A 64 -3.82 17.25 18.42
CA ILE A 64 -5.10 17.82 18.84
C ILE A 64 -6.22 17.21 17.99
N LYS A 65 -7.37 16.92 18.61
CA LYS A 65 -8.58 16.51 17.91
C LYS A 65 -9.09 17.66 17.05
N GLN A 66 -9.00 17.50 15.75
CA GLN A 66 -9.43 18.50 14.78
C GLN A 66 -9.86 17.76 13.51
N ALA A 67 -11.10 17.99 13.08
CA ALA A 67 -11.58 17.45 11.81
C ALA A 67 -10.64 17.86 10.66
N GLU A 68 -10.39 16.90 9.77
CA GLU A 68 -9.54 17.03 8.59
C GLU A 68 -8.06 17.31 8.88
N ALA A 69 -7.63 17.28 10.15
CA ALA A 69 -6.23 17.43 10.47
C ALA A 69 -5.41 16.24 9.94
N TYR A 70 -4.31 16.56 9.26
CA TYR A 70 -3.40 15.60 8.65
C TYR A 70 -2.12 15.45 9.47
N PHE A 71 -1.64 14.22 9.60
CA PHE A 71 -0.32 13.93 10.16
C PHE A 71 0.26 12.64 9.56
N ARG A 72 1.55 12.42 9.80
CA ARG A 72 2.27 11.26 9.26
C ARG A 72 2.79 10.39 10.40
N CYS A 73 2.55 9.09 10.31
CA CYS A 73 3.23 8.11 11.15
C CYS A 73 4.31 7.39 10.32
N VAL A 74 5.25 6.75 11.00
CA VAL A 74 6.34 5.97 10.39
C VAL A 74 6.18 4.52 10.83
N GLY A 75 5.99 3.61 9.88
CA GLY A 75 6.01 2.18 10.12
C GLY A 75 7.44 1.64 10.01
N GLU A 76 7.88 0.85 10.98
CA GLU A 76 9.16 0.16 10.97
C GLU A 76 8.98 -1.32 10.66
N LEU A 77 9.81 -1.85 9.77
CA LEU A 77 9.91 -3.28 9.46
C LEU A 77 11.00 -3.94 10.32
N PRO A 78 10.92 -5.25 10.59
CA PRO A 78 11.94 -5.98 11.35
C PRO A 78 13.36 -5.91 10.75
N ASN A 79 13.48 -5.69 9.45
CA ASN A 79 14.75 -5.51 8.74
C ASN A 79 15.29 -4.06 8.78
N GLY A 80 14.65 -3.17 9.55
CA GLY A 80 15.03 -1.76 9.67
C GLY A 80 14.50 -0.85 8.55
N GLY A 81 13.75 -1.39 7.57
CA GLY A 81 13.07 -0.58 6.57
C GLY A 81 11.98 0.29 7.19
N GLN A 82 11.81 1.51 6.69
CA GLN A 82 10.78 2.44 7.17
C GLN A 82 9.88 2.91 6.02
N PHE A 83 8.58 3.05 6.30
CA PHE A 83 7.62 3.59 5.35
C PHE A 83 6.69 4.61 6.03
N THR A 84 6.15 5.53 5.24
CA THR A 84 5.25 6.58 5.73
C THR A 84 3.81 6.08 5.72
N VAL A 85 3.05 6.39 6.78
CA VAL A 85 1.60 6.23 6.85
C VAL A 85 0.96 7.62 6.91
N ASN A 86 0.11 7.92 5.95
CA ASN A 86 -0.66 9.15 5.90
C ASN A 86 -1.91 8.99 6.78
N VAL A 87 -2.14 9.89 7.73
CA VAL A 87 -3.31 9.83 8.63
C VAL A 87 -4.09 11.13 8.53
N ILE A 88 -5.40 11.01 8.34
CA ILE A 88 -6.35 12.13 8.29
C ILE A 88 -7.41 11.92 9.36
N GLN A 89 -7.58 12.91 10.24
CA GLN A 89 -8.69 12.93 11.19
C GLN A 89 -9.99 13.18 10.43
N GLN A 90 -10.97 12.29 10.58
CA GLN A 90 -12.27 12.44 9.94
C GLN A 90 -13.19 13.41 10.68
N ASP A 91 -12.99 13.57 12.00
CA ASP A 91 -13.80 14.41 12.86
C ASP A 91 -13.04 14.87 14.13
N ASP A 92 -13.72 15.66 14.96
CA ASP A 92 -13.27 16.15 16.26
C ASP A 92 -13.50 15.14 17.41
N GLN A 93 -14.08 13.96 17.12
CA GLN A 93 -14.23 12.87 18.07
C GLN A 93 -12.98 11.98 18.11
N GLY A 94 -12.14 12.10 17.08
CA GLY A 94 -10.87 11.41 16.93
C GLY A 94 -10.96 10.14 16.10
N ASN A 95 -11.96 10.05 15.23
CA ASN A 95 -11.97 9.05 14.17
C ASN A 95 -10.89 9.43 13.13
N VAL A 96 -10.15 8.44 12.65
CA VAL A 96 -9.07 8.64 11.68
C VAL A 96 -9.23 7.68 10.50
N SER A 97 -8.88 8.16 9.32
CA SER A 97 -8.59 7.36 8.13
C SER A 97 -7.11 7.38 7.89
N TRP A 98 -6.56 6.32 7.28
CA TRP A 98 -5.16 6.29 6.91
C TRP A 98 -4.95 5.53 5.62
N ASP A 99 -3.86 5.86 4.94
CA ASP A 99 -3.37 5.17 3.76
C ASP A 99 -1.85 5.01 3.83
N VAL A 100 -1.33 3.98 3.15
CA VAL A 100 0.10 3.73 3.05
C VAL A 100 0.48 3.84 1.57
N PRO A 101 1.15 4.92 1.14
CA PRO A 101 1.60 5.05 -0.23
C PRO A 101 2.71 4.05 -0.55
N SER A 102 2.83 3.65 -1.81
CA SER A 102 3.97 2.84 -2.26
C SER A 102 5.29 3.58 -2.02
N SER A 103 6.27 2.85 -1.50
CA SER A 103 7.61 3.33 -1.18
C SER A 103 8.65 2.31 -1.64
N LYS A 104 9.94 2.65 -1.47
CA LYS A 104 11.05 1.75 -1.82
C LYS A 104 11.09 0.45 -1.00
N VAL A 105 10.46 0.42 0.18
CA VAL A 105 10.49 -0.75 1.08
C VAL A 105 9.14 -1.46 1.19
N LEU A 106 8.05 -0.79 0.82
CA LEU A 106 6.70 -1.33 0.93
C LEU A 106 5.86 -0.91 -0.28
N ILE A 107 5.31 -1.89 -0.98
CA ILE A 107 4.45 -1.71 -2.15
C ILE A 107 2.99 -1.77 -1.69
N ASN A 108 2.21 -0.75 -2.02
CA ASN A 108 0.75 -0.79 -1.95
C ASN A 108 0.22 -1.44 -3.23
N LEU A 109 -0.20 -2.70 -3.11
CA LEU A 109 -0.65 -3.52 -4.23
C LEU A 109 -1.99 -3.04 -4.78
N ALA A 110 -2.89 -2.49 -3.95
CA ALA A 110 -4.14 -1.90 -4.45
C ALA A 110 -3.88 -0.69 -5.36
N SER A 111 -2.97 0.21 -4.95
CA SER A 111 -2.55 1.33 -5.82
C SER A 111 -1.80 0.87 -7.06
N LEU A 112 -1.05 -0.23 -6.98
CA LEU A 112 -0.37 -0.83 -8.13
C LEU A 112 -1.37 -1.45 -9.11
N GLU A 113 -2.35 -2.22 -8.63
CA GLU A 113 -3.43 -2.79 -9.43
C GLU A 113 -4.16 -1.70 -10.21
N GLU A 114 -4.55 -0.61 -9.56
CA GLU A 114 -5.21 0.52 -10.24
C GLU A 114 -4.33 1.11 -11.36
N LYS A 115 -3.01 1.22 -11.14
CA LYS A 115 -2.07 1.71 -12.16
C LYS A 115 -1.94 0.74 -13.33
N ILE A 116 -1.82 -0.56 -13.07
CA ILE A 116 -1.74 -1.59 -14.12
C ILE A 116 -3.05 -1.60 -14.92
N GLN A 117 -4.20 -1.58 -14.26
CA GLN A 117 -5.51 -1.54 -14.91
C GLN A 117 -5.67 -0.30 -15.79
N ALA A 118 -5.24 0.87 -15.31
CA ALA A 118 -5.26 2.11 -16.08
C ALA A 118 -4.32 2.02 -17.31
N GLY A 119 -3.09 1.58 -17.10
CA GLY A 119 -2.08 1.44 -18.16
C GLY A 119 -2.49 0.44 -19.25
N THR A 120 -3.02 -0.73 -18.86
CA THR A 120 -3.54 -1.69 -19.84
C THR A 120 -4.77 -1.14 -20.56
N LYS A 121 -5.69 -0.46 -19.87
CA LYS A 121 -6.85 0.17 -20.53
C LYS A 121 -6.42 1.18 -21.59
N GLU A 122 -5.39 1.97 -21.32
CA GLU A 122 -4.82 2.92 -22.29
C GLU A 122 -4.15 2.19 -23.47
N ALA A 123 -3.37 1.14 -23.20
CA ALA A 123 -2.62 0.41 -24.21
C ALA A 123 -3.52 -0.43 -25.15
N VAL A 124 -4.55 -1.10 -24.62
CA VAL A 124 -5.37 -2.06 -25.40
C VAL A 124 -6.83 -1.65 -25.57
N GLY A 125 -7.26 -0.53 -24.97
CA GLY A 125 -8.64 -0.04 -25.04
C GLY A 125 -9.66 -0.85 -24.25
N LYS A 126 -9.21 -1.81 -23.43
CA LYS A 126 -10.07 -2.67 -22.60
C LYS A 126 -9.64 -2.63 -21.14
N SER A 127 -10.61 -2.52 -20.23
CA SER A 127 -10.35 -2.67 -18.80
C SER A 127 -10.17 -4.13 -18.44
N LEU A 128 -8.98 -4.50 -17.97
CA LEU A 128 -8.75 -5.78 -17.30
C LEU A 128 -8.94 -5.58 -15.79
N THR A 129 -9.43 -6.60 -15.09
CA THR A 129 -9.41 -6.63 -13.62
C THR A 129 -8.14 -7.36 -13.20
N ILE A 130 -7.29 -6.70 -12.42
CA ILE A 130 -6.02 -7.25 -11.93
C ILE A 130 -6.17 -7.54 -10.44
N ASP A 131 -5.75 -8.72 -9.99
CA ASP A 131 -5.75 -9.16 -8.59
C ASP A 131 -4.35 -9.63 -8.18
N CYS A 132 -3.69 -8.86 -7.32
CA CYS A 132 -2.37 -9.15 -6.76
C CYS A 132 -2.46 -9.87 -5.39
N ARG A 133 -3.67 -10.31 -4.97
CA ARG A 133 -4.04 -11.13 -3.79
C ARG A 133 -3.82 -10.52 -2.40
N ASP A 134 -2.79 -9.71 -2.22
CA ASP A 134 -2.45 -9.03 -0.97
C ASP A 134 -2.63 -7.51 -1.11
N THR A 135 -2.78 -6.78 0.00
CA THR A 135 -2.85 -5.29 -0.05
C THR A 135 -1.47 -4.65 0.03
N TYR A 136 -0.57 -5.24 0.82
CA TYR A 136 0.78 -4.71 1.04
C TYR A 136 1.81 -5.83 0.90
N ARG A 137 2.94 -5.49 0.26
CA ARG A 137 4.09 -6.40 0.10
C ARG A 137 5.39 -5.66 0.38
N VAL A 138 6.31 -6.31 1.09
CA VAL A 138 7.68 -5.78 1.27
C VAL A 138 8.39 -5.76 -0.08
N SER A 139 8.90 -4.59 -0.46
CA SER A 139 9.69 -4.43 -1.69
C SER A 139 11.10 -4.95 -1.45
N GLN A 140 11.48 -6.01 -2.16
CA GLN A 140 12.86 -6.47 -2.21
C GLN A 140 13.42 -6.14 -3.60
N ARG A 141 14.63 -5.58 -3.63
CA ARG A 141 15.28 -5.22 -4.91
C ARG A 141 15.52 -6.46 -5.74
N GLY A 142 15.13 -6.40 -7.01
CA GLY A 142 15.20 -7.55 -7.92
C GLY A 142 14.13 -8.61 -7.69
N ASP A 143 13.20 -8.42 -6.75
CA ASP A 143 12.05 -9.32 -6.59
C ASP A 143 11.09 -9.19 -7.77
N SER A 144 10.34 -10.25 -8.02
CA SER A 144 9.28 -10.27 -9.00
C SER A 144 8.10 -11.07 -8.48
N PHE A 145 6.89 -10.63 -8.81
CA PHE A 145 5.67 -11.31 -8.42
C PHE A 145 4.62 -11.17 -9.51
N GLU A 146 3.68 -12.11 -9.53
CA GLU A 146 2.62 -12.16 -10.53
C GLU A 146 1.32 -11.65 -9.93
N CYS A 147 0.58 -10.86 -10.70
CA CYS A 147 -0.81 -10.53 -10.44
C CYS A 147 -1.70 -11.25 -11.46
N ASP A 148 -2.80 -11.81 -11.00
CA ASP A 148 -3.73 -12.55 -11.83
C ASP A 148 -4.64 -11.58 -12.60
N VAL A 149 -4.97 -11.90 -13.85
CA VAL A 149 -6.04 -11.21 -14.57
C VAL A 149 -7.36 -11.92 -14.27
N VAL A 150 -8.24 -11.26 -13.52
CA VAL A 150 -9.55 -11.80 -13.16
C VAL A 150 -10.54 -11.49 -14.28
N GLY A 151 -10.95 -12.55 -14.99
CA GLY A 151 -11.93 -12.48 -16.08
C GLY A 151 -11.32 -12.80 -17.45
N ALA A 152 -12.17 -12.96 -18.47
CA ALA A 152 -11.72 -13.25 -19.83
C ALA A 152 -11.33 -11.94 -20.55
N GLY A 153 -10.06 -11.53 -20.38
CA GLY A 153 -9.46 -10.46 -21.16
C GLY A 153 -8.80 -11.01 -22.43
N THR A 154 -9.38 -10.74 -23.61
CA THR A 154 -8.68 -10.98 -24.87
C THR A 154 -8.10 -9.67 -25.39
N VAL A 155 -6.80 -9.68 -25.68
CA VAL A 155 -6.12 -8.64 -26.45
C VAL A 155 -5.91 -9.16 -27.87
N THR A 156 -5.58 -8.27 -28.82
CA THR A 156 -5.35 -8.67 -30.23
C THR A 156 -4.28 -9.76 -30.37
N ALA A 157 -3.30 -9.78 -29.45
CA ALA A 157 -2.22 -10.74 -29.42
C ALA A 157 -2.54 -12.08 -28.73
N GLY A 158 -3.69 -12.22 -28.05
CA GLY A 158 -4.03 -13.45 -27.31
C GLY A 158 -4.80 -13.20 -26.03
N ARG A 159 -4.75 -14.17 -25.10
CA ARG A 159 -5.32 -14.04 -23.76
C ARG A 159 -4.21 -13.62 -22.80
N VAL A 160 -4.51 -12.64 -21.95
CA VAL A 160 -3.62 -12.23 -20.85
C VAL A 160 -4.17 -12.90 -19.60
N ASP A 161 -3.39 -13.80 -19.01
CA ASP A 161 -3.78 -14.52 -17.80
C ASP A 161 -3.09 -13.98 -16.54
N SER A 162 -1.90 -13.40 -16.69
CA SER A 162 -1.18 -12.76 -15.58
C SER A 162 -0.33 -11.58 -16.04
N VAL A 163 0.02 -10.73 -15.07
CA VAL A 163 0.96 -9.63 -15.22
C VAL A 163 2.14 -9.88 -14.29
N LEU A 164 3.35 -9.95 -14.84
CA LEU A 164 4.58 -10.06 -14.05
C LEU A 164 5.05 -8.66 -13.66
N VAL A 165 5.08 -8.39 -12.36
CA VAL A 165 5.65 -7.17 -11.79
C VAL A 165 7.08 -7.44 -11.36
N LYS A 166 8.00 -6.56 -11.72
CA LYS A 166 9.41 -6.58 -11.34
C LYS A 166 9.75 -5.32 -10.56
N VAL A 167 10.51 -5.51 -9.48
CA VAL A 167 11.10 -4.43 -8.70
C VAL A 167 12.54 -4.24 -9.16
N ASP A 168 12.86 -3.09 -9.72
CA ASP A 168 14.23 -2.80 -10.17
C ASP A 168 15.20 -2.55 -9.00
N GLY A 169 16.46 -2.23 -9.31
CA GLY A 169 17.48 -1.94 -8.29
C GLY A 169 17.23 -0.66 -7.49
N ASP A 170 16.45 0.28 -8.03
CA ASP A 170 16.12 1.57 -7.43
C ASP A 170 14.80 1.54 -6.63
N GLY A 171 14.05 0.45 -6.75
CA GLY A 171 12.75 0.23 -6.13
C GLY A 171 11.58 0.74 -6.98
N ASN A 172 11.81 1.01 -8.27
CA ASN A 172 10.72 1.28 -9.20
C ASN A 172 10.08 -0.04 -9.65
N LEU A 173 8.82 0.07 -10.07
CA LEU A 173 8.01 -1.06 -10.50
C LEU A 173 7.87 -1.01 -12.01
N GLU A 174 8.30 -2.07 -12.66
CA GLU A 174 8.03 -2.35 -14.07
C GLU A 174 7.08 -3.54 -14.15
N TRP A 175 6.19 -3.56 -15.13
CA TRP A 175 5.32 -4.71 -15.34
C TRP A 175 5.26 -5.12 -16.80
N GLN A 176 5.08 -6.42 -17.01
CA GLN A 176 4.98 -7.03 -18.33
C GLN A 176 3.76 -7.96 -18.36
N GLU A 177 2.94 -7.81 -19.39
CA GLU A 177 1.81 -8.72 -19.66
C GLU A 177 2.36 -10.07 -20.12
N ILE A 178 1.98 -11.16 -19.46
CA ILE A 178 2.31 -12.51 -19.90
C ILE A 178 1.19 -12.99 -20.83
N LEU A 179 1.48 -13.02 -22.12
CA LEU A 179 0.63 -13.61 -23.13
C LEU A 179 0.80 -15.13 -23.09
N ILE A 180 -0.26 -15.85 -22.73
CA ILE A 180 -0.28 -17.29 -23.00
C ILE A 180 -0.67 -17.42 -24.46
N GLU A 181 0.31 -17.76 -25.30
CA GLU A 181 0.02 -18.21 -26.65
C GLU A 181 -0.85 -19.45 -26.51
N HIS A 182 -2.16 -19.29 -26.75
CA HIS A 182 -3.05 -20.41 -26.91
C HIS A 182 -2.59 -21.17 -28.15
N THR A 183 -1.70 -22.13 -27.98
CA THR A 183 -1.45 -23.16 -28.99
C THR A 183 -2.80 -23.83 -29.19
N PRO A 184 -3.46 -23.68 -30.36
CA PRO A 184 -4.77 -24.25 -30.58
C PRO A 184 -4.62 -25.77 -30.50
N GLY A 185 -5.08 -26.34 -29.39
CA GLY A 185 -5.10 -27.76 -29.05
C GLY A 185 -4.30 -28.70 -29.95
N ALA A 186 -3.11 -29.08 -29.48
CA ALA A 186 -2.82 -30.51 -29.47
C ALA A 186 -3.88 -31.14 -28.54
N ALA A 187 -4.86 -31.83 -29.13
CA ALA A 187 -5.94 -32.47 -28.40
C ALA A 187 -5.36 -33.29 -27.25
N SER A 188 -5.67 -32.90 -26.00
CA SER A 188 -5.35 -33.69 -24.81
C SER A 188 -6.10 -35.01 -24.91
N GLY A 189 -5.41 -36.00 -25.47
CA GLY A 189 -5.82 -37.40 -25.46
C GLY A 189 -5.95 -37.87 -24.03
N THR A 190 -7.15 -38.34 -23.72
CA THR A 190 -7.51 -39.10 -22.53
C THR A 190 -6.54 -40.27 -22.34
N ASN A 191 -5.49 -40.10 -21.53
CA ASN A 191 -4.76 -41.22 -20.97
C ASN A 191 -5.24 -41.44 -19.53
N ALA A 192 -6.37 -42.14 -19.45
CA ALA A 192 -6.76 -42.90 -18.28
C ALA A 192 -6.01 -44.24 -18.30
N ALA A 193 -4.96 -44.39 -17.48
CA ALA A 193 -4.48 -45.68 -16.98
C ALA A 193 -3.51 -45.41 -15.83
N GLY A 194 -3.77 -46.04 -14.68
CA GLY A 194 -3.17 -45.67 -13.42
C GLY A 194 -1.76 -46.18 -13.18
N SER A 195 -1.19 -45.75 -12.05
CA SER A 195 -0.48 -46.66 -11.15
C SER A 195 -0.26 -46.01 -9.80
N ALA A 196 -0.51 -46.83 -8.80
CA ALA A 196 -0.39 -46.57 -7.39
C ALA A 196 1.07 -46.52 -6.91
N ALA A 197 1.19 -46.09 -5.65
CA ALA A 197 2.27 -46.37 -4.70
C ALA A 197 3.61 -45.62 -4.86
N SER A 198 3.94 -44.78 -3.89
CA SER A 198 4.85 -45.15 -2.79
C SER A 198 5.43 -43.92 -2.09
N SER A 199 5.21 -43.89 -0.78
CA SER A 199 5.96 -43.15 0.22
C SER A 199 7.47 -43.37 0.12
N ALA A 200 8.25 -42.31 0.29
CA ALA A 200 9.57 -42.39 0.93
C ALA A 200 9.97 -41.02 1.48
N SER A 201 9.93 -40.91 2.81
CA SER A 201 10.60 -39.87 3.58
C SER A 201 12.11 -39.94 3.36
N ALA A 202 12.75 -38.80 3.13
CA ALA A 202 14.18 -38.63 3.36
C ALA A 202 14.43 -37.25 3.97
N THR A 203 14.79 -37.27 5.25
CA THR A 203 15.28 -36.14 6.02
C THR A 203 16.79 -35.99 5.77
N PRO A 204 17.30 -34.82 5.39
CA PRO A 204 18.72 -34.52 5.50
C PRO A 204 19.00 -33.81 6.83
N GLU A 205 19.74 -34.52 7.68
CA GLU A 205 20.48 -34.03 8.83
C GLU A 205 21.63 -33.12 8.33
N VAL A 206 21.72 -31.88 8.82
CA VAL A 206 22.88 -30.99 8.58
C VAL A 206 23.37 -30.42 9.92
N PRO A 207 24.69 -30.51 10.20
CA PRO A 207 25.26 -30.31 11.52
C PRO A 207 25.48 -28.85 11.90
N ALA A 208 25.49 -28.63 13.21
CA ALA A 208 25.91 -27.40 13.88
C ALA A 208 27.35 -27.02 13.53
N ALA A 209 27.58 -25.74 13.20
CA ALA A 209 28.92 -25.16 13.15
C ALA A 209 28.92 -23.68 13.60
N LYS A 210 29.43 -23.51 14.83
CA LYS A 210 30.37 -22.49 15.33
C LYS A 210 30.16 -21.01 14.99
N SER A 211 29.85 -20.29 16.08
CA SER A 211 30.21 -18.91 16.38
C SER A 211 31.68 -18.59 16.09
N ALA A 212 31.92 -17.41 15.52
CA ALA A 212 33.16 -16.66 15.68
C ALA A 212 32.82 -15.16 15.68
N ASP A 213 33.14 -14.54 16.80
CA ASP A 213 33.32 -13.09 16.97
C ASP A 213 34.15 -12.48 15.84
N ASP A 214 33.73 -11.31 15.34
CA ASP A 214 34.70 -10.31 14.88
C ASP A 214 34.22 -8.90 15.25
N LYS A 215 34.98 -8.30 16.16
CA LYS A 215 34.99 -6.89 16.49
C LYS A 215 35.70 -6.16 15.35
N THR A 216 35.09 -5.12 14.80
CA THR A 216 35.85 -3.99 14.26
C THR A 216 35.15 -2.67 14.61
N ASP A 217 35.76 -1.96 15.55
CA ASP A 217 35.65 -0.51 15.77
C ASP A 217 36.00 0.26 14.47
N GLU A 218 35.26 1.31 14.10
CA GLU A 218 35.90 2.55 13.62
C GLU A 218 34.93 3.77 13.56
N SER A 219 35.13 4.67 14.52
CA SER A 219 35.28 6.13 14.38
C SER A 219 34.38 6.97 13.43
N ALA A 220 33.54 7.78 14.07
CA ALA A 220 33.35 9.23 13.90
C ALA A 220 33.67 9.93 12.56
N ALA A 221 32.67 10.66 12.03
CA ALA A 221 32.86 12.04 11.58
C ALA A 221 31.52 12.79 11.52
N ALA A 222 31.42 13.85 12.30
CA ALA A 222 30.38 14.87 12.22
C ALA A 222 30.62 15.75 10.97
N ALA A 223 29.58 15.95 10.16
CA ALA A 223 29.55 17.02 9.16
C ALA A 223 28.19 17.73 9.19
N LYS A 224 28.27 19.07 9.24
CA LYS A 224 27.17 20.03 9.36
C LYS A 224 26.24 19.99 8.13
N PRO A 225 24.93 20.29 8.27
CA PRO A 225 24.06 20.52 7.13
C PRO A 225 24.35 21.89 6.52
N ALA A 226 24.70 21.89 5.22
CA ALA A 226 24.73 23.10 4.39
C ALA A 226 23.30 23.43 3.95
N SER A 227 22.92 24.68 4.18
CA SER A 227 21.71 25.34 3.75
C SER A 227 21.63 25.35 2.22
N ASN A 228 20.51 24.89 1.65
CA ASN A 228 20.20 25.10 0.23
C ASN A 228 19.01 26.09 0.13
N PRO A 229 19.17 27.22 -0.58
CA PRO A 229 18.12 28.23 -0.70
C PRO A 229 17.03 27.81 -1.69
N LEU A 230 15.80 28.11 -1.28
CA LEU A 230 14.58 28.22 -2.09
C LEU A 230 14.87 29.11 -3.31
N ALA A 231 14.61 28.60 -4.52
CA ALA A 231 14.50 29.42 -5.72
C ALA A 231 13.08 29.25 -6.25
N GLU A 232 12.37 30.37 -6.22
CA GLU A 232 11.06 30.64 -6.79
C GLU A 232 11.15 30.60 -8.33
N ALA A 233 10.09 30.10 -8.97
CA ALA A 233 9.74 30.35 -10.37
C ALA A 233 8.20 30.22 -10.41
N GLU A 234 7.47 31.31 -10.16
CA GLU A 234 7.01 32.29 -11.17
C GLU A 234 6.18 31.62 -12.28
N GLU A 235 4.86 31.75 -12.09
CA GLU A 235 3.79 31.47 -13.05
C GLU A 235 3.82 32.52 -14.16
N ASP A 236 4.05 32.09 -15.40
CA ASP A 236 3.68 32.88 -16.59
C ASP A 236 2.25 32.51 -16.99
N ALA A 237 1.33 33.44 -16.71
CA ALA A 237 -0.03 33.45 -17.22
C ALA A 237 -0.07 34.28 -18.50
N ASP A 238 -0.24 33.60 -19.65
CA ASP A 238 -0.64 34.23 -20.91
C ASP A 238 -1.44 33.20 -21.71
N ASP A 239 -2.77 33.35 -21.76
CA ASP A 239 -3.57 32.92 -22.92
C ASP A 239 -4.92 33.65 -22.95
N ASP A 240 -4.87 34.95 -23.28
CA ASP A 240 -6.00 35.68 -23.84
C ASP A 240 -6.00 35.43 -25.36
N GLY A 241 -6.89 34.54 -25.80
CA GLY A 241 -6.95 34.05 -27.18
C GLY A 241 -8.36 33.98 -27.73
N ASP A 242 -8.97 35.15 -27.93
CA ASP A 242 -10.14 35.42 -28.78
C ASP A 242 -10.28 34.46 -29.98
N ARG A 243 -11.47 33.83 -30.11
CA ARG A 243 -11.99 33.43 -31.43
C ARG A 243 -13.52 33.33 -31.45
N GLN A 244 -14.08 34.45 -31.89
CA GLN A 244 -15.22 34.66 -32.83
C GLN A 244 -16.44 33.75 -32.74
#